data_AF-A0A1G6HEK5-F1
#
_entry.id   AF-A0A1G6HEK5-F1
#
_cell.length_a   1.000
_cell.length_b   1.000
_cell.length_c   1.000
_cell.angle_alpha   90.00
_cell.angle_beta   90.00
_cell.angle_gamma   90.00
#
_symmetry.space_group_name_H-M   'P 1'
#
loop_
_entity.id
_entity.type
_entity.pdbx_description
1 polymer ?
#
loop_
_entity_poly.entity_id
_entity_poly.type
_entity_poly.pdbx_seq_one_letter_code
_entity_poly.pdbx_strand_id
1 'polypeptide(L)'
;MLLTTLTAAAALVAGTATPSVAAVTAPLGVHPDGVKPQVLAMPVPGPLEVGFTFKPAESGTLSGVRFYQNAPNSGVVSASVWSSTGALLAQAPVNPVAAVGWRTVPIDLDLDADVTYTVSVLDKDGRIPAIENFFAEAKTTNGIVTPAKAGVYKASAGFPTIGQTSSGLVDIAFTAEPDLETGTEPTEPETTAPEPAPVPEETSAPAPDPAGLIRAVGPDGTHWPENTPRIENARVVSVKPTWAAISAAIVAESKTSDDVVICVAPGTITGGNGSGSSAKGVLQDIGNAQRASRILVTPCDGIGTVKTAGDKGISFVGVRGVSIIGIDLGDTSVMLRNVESFGFGYSTVSTLLVTANGGRGVNDVDVVEVVAGTEAVAGAGYDRMEVKSADGFHIDGLTFSGLYAAPHYKERGSNAHTDTIQFVTTSGKGTMTDIVIEDSAVFASSNQGIIAGSNSGGEIRNTLVVGGKTSQQRYPVYAGGQPVTAANSLHGTWSDLAMETSTVAGSVSTSYSFTEVESSESTKGDRGFSKLQPLTLDDLDEMAPVPTAERLAAIWG
;
A
#
# COMPACT_ATOMS: atom_id res chain seq x y z
N MET A 1 -26.33 47.82 60.30
CA MET A 1 -26.78 46.95 59.21
C MET A 1 -25.72 47.05 58.11
N LEU A 2 -24.80 46.08 58.10
CA LEU A 2 -23.70 45.96 57.13
C LEU A 2 -24.27 45.52 55.78
N LEU A 3 -23.79 46.11 54.68
CA LEU A 3 -24.02 45.60 53.32
C LEU A 3 -22.66 45.21 52.72
N THR A 4 -22.44 43.91 52.59
CA THR A 4 -21.28 43.26 51.97
C THR A 4 -21.40 43.28 50.45
N THR A 5 -20.40 43.81 49.74
CA THR A 5 -20.24 43.69 48.29
C THR A 5 -19.24 42.56 47.96
N LEU A 6 -19.69 41.64 47.11
CA LEU A 6 -18.94 40.48 46.61
C LEU A 6 -18.03 40.94 45.44
N THR A 7 -16.74 40.61 45.47
CA THR A 7 -15.80 40.78 44.34
C THR A 7 -15.59 39.43 43.66
N ALA A 8 -15.90 39.34 42.36
CA ALA A 8 -15.61 38.18 41.54
C ALA A 8 -14.23 38.35 40.87
N ALA A 9 -13.31 37.40 41.11
CA ALA A 9 -12.02 37.33 40.44
C ALA A 9 -12.16 36.46 39.18
N ALA A 10 -11.89 37.02 38.00
CA ALA A 10 -11.77 36.27 36.76
C ALA A 10 -10.35 35.69 36.64
N ALA A 11 -10.23 34.37 36.52
CA ALA A 11 -8.97 33.69 36.27
C ALA A 11 -8.64 33.74 34.76
N LEU A 12 -7.44 34.21 34.43
CA LEU A 12 -6.91 34.27 33.07
C LEU A 12 -6.41 32.87 32.68
N VAL A 13 -7.03 32.26 31.66
CA VAL A 13 -6.55 31.00 31.06
C VAL A 13 -5.54 31.36 29.97
N ALA A 14 -4.27 31.01 30.18
CA ALA A 14 -3.23 31.13 29.16
C ALA A 14 -3.35 29.95 28.18
N GLY A 15 -3.70 30.21 26.92
CA GLY A 15 -3.68 29.22 25.85
C GLY A 15 -2.24 28.95 25.40
N THR A 16 -1.79 27.70 25.48
CA THR A 16 -0.53 27.28 24.86
C THR A 16 -0.80 26.93 23.39
N ALA A 17 -0.32 27.75 22.47
CA ALA A 17 -0.31 27.44 21.05
C ALA A 17 0.68 26.30 20.78
N THR A 18 0.20 25.18 20.26
CA THR A 18 1.02 24.09 19.73
C THR A 18 1.65 24.53 18.40
N PRO A 19 2.95 24.30 18.18
CA PRO A 19 3.56 24.56 16.88
C PRO A 19 2.94 23.62 15.83
N SER A 20 2.59 24.16 14.67
CA SER A 20 2.15 23.40 13.51
C SER A 20 3.30 22.49 13.05
N VAL A 21 3.12 21.18 13.09
CA VAL A 21 4.03 20.24 12.43
C VAL A 21 3.86 20.47 10.93
N ALA A 22 4.92 20.94 10.26
CA ALA A 22 4.94 21.04 8.81
C ALA A 22 4.82 19.61 8.22
N ALA A 23 3.90 19.42 7.29
CA ALA A 23 3.71 18.15 6.59
C ALA A 23 5.00 17.78 5.84
N VAL A 24 5.45 16.52 5.99
CA VAL A 24 6.58 16.00 5.22
C VAL A 24 6.13 15.86 3.77
N THR A 25 6.62 16.73 2.89
CA THR A 25 6.35 16.71 1.45
C THR A 25 7.12 15.55 0.80
N ALA A 26 6.44 14.78 -0.05
CA ALA A 26 7.08 13.70 -0.82
C ALA A 26 8.20 14.25 -1.73
N PRO A 27 9.27 13.48 -2.02
CA PRO A 27 10.35 13.93 -2.89
C PRO A 27 9.83 14.28 -4.29
N LEU A 28 10.16 15.48 -4.75
CA LEU A 28 9.67 16.12 -5.95
C LEU A 28 10.60 15.87 -7.15
N GLY A 29 10.00 15.74 -8.33
CA GLY A 29 10.67 15.66 -9.64
C GLY A 29 10.00 16.56 -10.69
N VAL A 30 10.59 16.66 -11.88
CA VAL A 30 10.06 17.43 -13.02
C VAL A 30 9.15 16.58 -13.91
N HIS A 31 9.19 15.26 -13.80
CA HIS A 31 8.33 14.35 -14.54
C HIS A 31 7.11 13.91 -13.71
N PRO A 32 5.92 13.77 -14.33
CA PRO A 32 4.81 13.09 -13.68
C PRO A 32 5.19 11.63 -13.35
N ASP A 33 4.83 11.12 -12.18
CA ASP A 33 5.33 9.82 -11.69
C ASP A 33 4.97 8.61 -12.58
N GLY A 34 3.86 8.69 -13.32
CA GLY A 34 3.44 7.66 -14.27
C GLY A 34 3.96 7.81 -15.70
N VAL A 35 4.82 8.80 -15.99
CA VAL A 35 5.18 9.12 -17.37
C VAL A 35 6.00 8.00 -18.02
N LYS A 36 5.65 7.65 -19.27
CA LYS A 36 6.30 6.59 -20.06
C LYS A 36 7.02 7.21 -21.29
N PRO A 37 8.04 6.53 -21.85
CA PRO A 37 8.70 7.00 -23.07
C PRO A 37 7.76 7.08 -24.26
N GLN A 38 7.83 8.17 -25.01
CA GLN A 38 7.27 8.25 -26.37
C GLN A 38 8.22 7.57 -27.37
N VAL A 39 9.52 7.79 -27.18
CA VAL A 39 10.59 7.13 -27.92
C VAL A 39 11.26 6.13 -27.00
N LEU A 40 11.18 4.84 -27.34
CA LEU A 40 11.72 3.76 -26.50
C LEU A 40 13.25 3.77 -26.43
N ALA A 41 13.93 4.07 -27.53
CA ALA A 41 15.37 4.27 -27.54
C ALA A 41 15.79 5.09 -28.75
N MET A 42 16.37 6.26 -28.52
CA MET A 42 17.11 6.96 -29.56
C MET A 42 18.42 6.20 -29.80
N PRO A 43 18.72 5.73 -31.02
CA PRO A 43 19.94 4.97 -31.28
C PRO A 43 21.11 5.93 -31.53
N VAL A 44 21.94 6.16 -30.51
CA VAL A 44 23.22 6.84 -30.66
C VAL A 44 24.35 5.80 -30.61
N PRO A 45 25.28 5.74 -31.59
CA PRO A 45 26.38 4.80 -31.54
C PRO A 45 27.37 5.12 -30.40
N GLY A 46 27.43 4.26 -29.38
CA GLY A 46 28.42 4.32 -28.28
C GLY A 46 27.92 5.03 -27.02
N PRO A 47 28.77 5.18 -25.98
CA PRO A 47 28.35 5.71 -24.69
C PRO A 47 27.75 7.12 -24.77
N LEU A 48 26.68 7.36 -24.03
CA LEU A 48 25.95 8.62 -23.98
C LEU A 48 25.65 8.98 -22.52
N GLU A 49 26.17 10.12 -22.07
CA GLU A 49 25.72 10.77 -20.84
C GLU A 49 24.53 11.67 -21.20
N VAL A 50 23.40 11.51 -20.52
CA VAL A 50 22.17 12.27 -20.78
C VAL A 50 21.55 12.74 -19.47
N GLY A 51 20.92 13.91 -19.48
CA GLY A 51 20.34 14.48 -18.28
C GLY A 51 19.62 15.78 -18.52
N PHE A 52 19.44 16.57 -17.47
CA PHE A 52 18.90 17.91 -17.57
C PHE A 52 19.48 18.87 -16.52
N THR A 53 19.47 20.15 -16.86
CA THR A 53 19.84 21.26 -15.99
C THR A 53 18.61 21.81 -15.28
N PHE A 54 18.73 22.08 -13.98
CA PHE A 54 17.63 22.56 -13.15
C PHE A 54 18.11 23.49 -12.04
N LYS A 55 17.17 24.18 -11.40
CA LYS A 55 17.40 25.07 -10.28
C LYS A 55 16.25 24.91 -9.26
N PRO A 56 16.51 24.46 -8.03
CA PRO A 56 15.51 24.45 -6.97
C PRO A 56 15.05 25.87 -6.64
N ALA A 57 13.76 26.07 -6.38
CA ALA A 57 13.23 27.35 -5.91
C ALA A 57 13.45 27.56 -4.40
N GLU A 58 13.62 26.47 -3.64
CA GLU A 58 13.91 26.43 -2.20
C GLU A 58 15.09 25.50 -1.97
N SER A 59 15.83 25.71 -0.87
CA SER A 59 16.91 24.82 -0.46
C SER A 59 16.33 23.48 -0.01
N GLY A 60 17.13 22.42 -0.02
CA GLY A 60 16.67 21.12 0.48
C GLY A 60 17.56 19.97 0.03
N THR A 61 17.10 18.75 0.22
CA THR A 61 17.92 17.56 0.01
C THR A 61 17.51 16.81 -1.26
N LEU A 62 18.46 16.59 -2.16
CA LEU A 62 18.37 15.61 -3.22
C LEU A 62 18.65 14.23 -2.63
N SER A 63 17.68 13.32 -2.70
CA SER A 63 17.77 11.94 -2.17
C SER A 63 18.03 10.89 -3.26
N GLY A 64 17.91 11.28 -4.54
CA GLY A 64 18.27 10.41 -5.64
C GLY A 64 18.12 11.02 -7.03
N VAL A 65 18.76 10.36 -7.99
CA VAL A 65 18.56 10.59 -9.43
C VAL A 65 17.70 9.48 -9.98
N ARG A 66 16.58 9.84 -10.61
CA ARG A 66 15.66 8.91 -11.24
C ARG A 66 15.98 8.81 -12.74
N PHE A 67 15.83 7.64 -13.32
CA PHE A 67 15.85 7.48 -14.78
C PHE A 67 14.89 6.37 -15.21
N TYR A 68 14.28 6.49 -16.39
CA TYR A 68 13.39 5.43 -16.89
C TYR A 68 14.20 4.33 -17.57
N GLN A 69 14.00 3.08 -17.15
CA GLN A 69 14.62 1.91 -17.76
C GLN A 69 13.61 1.04 -18.53
N ASN A 70 14.05 0.50 -19.65
CA ASN A 70 13.37 -0.40 -20.55
C ASN A 70 14.40 -1.41 -21.12
N ALA A 71 13.91 -2.42 -21.86
CA ALA A 71 14.80 -3.45 -22.39
C ALA A 71 15.92 -2.90 -23.31
N PRO A 72 15.65 -1.93 -24.22
CA PRO A 72 16.69 -1.29 -25.02
C PRO A 72 17.80 -0.55 -24.24
N ASN A 73 17.48 0.19 -23.16
CA ASN A 73 18.45 1.00 -22.40
C ASN A 73 19.01 0.31 -21.14
N SER A 74 19.26 -1.00 -21.23
CA SER A 74 19.87 -1.77 -20.14
C SER A 74 21.35 -1.45 -19.87
N GLY A 75 21.92 -0.48 -20.59
CA GLY A 75 23.32 -0.09 -20.54
C GLY A 75 23.65 1.03 -19.56
N VAL A 76 22.70 1.50 -18.75
CA VAL A 76 22.95 2.55 -17.75
C VAL A 76 23.89 2.05 -16.64
N VAL A 77 25.00 2.75 -16.42
CA VAL A 77 26.08 2.34 -15.49
C VAL A 77 26.33 3.33 -14.34
N SER A 78 25.88 4.58 -14.44
CA SER A 78 26.05 5.56 -13.37
C SER A 78 25.02 6.67 -13.45
N ALA A 79 24.69 7.26 -12.29
CA ALA A 79 24.00 8.54 -12.16
C ALA A 79 24.92 9.57 -11.51
N SER A 80 24.88 10.81 -11.98
CA SER A 80 25.80 11.88 -11.59
C SER A 80 25.05 13.19 -11.33
N VAL A 81 25.55 13.99 -10.38
CA VAL A 81 25.08 15.34 -10.08
C VAL A 81 26.25 16.30 -10.19
N TRP A 82 26.07 17.40 -10.91
CA TRP A 82 27.11 18.35 -11.25
C TRP A 82 26.73 19.78 -10.86
N SER A 83 27.73 20.59 -10.52
CA SER A 83 27.57 22.04 -10.45
C SER A 83 27.37 22.64 -11.86
N SER A 84 26.90 23.88 -11.94
CA SER A 84 26.80 24.65 -13.19
C SER A 84 28.15 24.83 -13.92
N THR A 85 29.27 24.73 -13.22
CA THR A 85 30.63 24.82 -13.77
C THR A 85 31.22 23.47 -14.19
N GLY A 86 30.48 22.38 -13.97
CA GLY A 86 30.88 21.03 -14.34
C GLY A 86 31.70 20.28 -13.30
N ALA A 87 31.74 20.76 -12.05
CA ALA A 87 32.31 20.00 -10.94
C ALA A 87 31.37 18.84 -10.57
N LEU A 88 31.91 17.63 -10.41
CA LEU A 88 31.14 16.48 -9.97
C LEU A 88 30.87 16.59 -8.47
N LEU A 89 29.59 16.72 -8.09
CA LEU A 89 29.16 16.84 -6.70
C LEU A 89 28.85 15.48 -6.09
N ALA A 90 28.21 14.60 -6.86
CA ALA A 90 27.94 13.22 -6.45
C ALA A 90 27.87 12.28 -7.66
N GLN A 91 28.23 11.02 -7.46
CA GLN A 91 28.05 9.96 -8.45
C GLN A 91 27.77 8.63 -7.76
N ALA A 92 26.82 7.88 -8.29
CA ALA A 92 26.46 6.55 -7.82
C ALA A 92 26.45 5.54 -8.97
N PRO A 93 26.93 4.30 -8.76
CA PRO A 93 26.90 3.25 -9.76
C PRO A 93 25.47 2.72 -9.96
N VAL A 94 25.16 2.33 -11.18
CA VAL A 94 23.90 1.67 -11.53
C VAL A 94 24.19 0.22 -11.88
N ASN A 95 23.58 -0.70 -11.13
CA ASN A 95 23.67 -2.12 -11.45
C ASN A 95 22.71 -2.44 -12.61
N PRO A 96 23.20 -3.10 -13.68
CA PRO A 96 22.36 -3.50 -14.79
C PRO A 96 21.34 -4.54 -14.33
N VAL A 97 20.07 -4.32 -14.67
CA VAL A 97 18.97 -5.23 -14.38
C VAL A 97 18.02 -5.30 -15.58
N ALA A 98 17.23 -6.37 -15.66
CA ALA A 98 16.20 -6.53 -16.70
C ALA A 98 14.87 -5.81 -16.38
N ALA A 99 14.88 -4.89 -15.41
CA ALA A 99 13.67 -4.18 -14.97
C ALA A 99 13.21 -3.15 -16.01
N VAL A 100 11.89 -2.95 -16.10
CA VAL A 100 11.26 -1.89 -16.90
C VAL A 100 10.53 -0.95 -15.93
N GLY A 101 10.69 0.36 -16.09
CA GLY A 101 10.10 1.40 -15.25
C GLY A 101 11.12 2.40 -14.71
N TRP A 102 10.65 3.33 -13.88
CA TRP A 102 11.51 4.30 -13.20
C TRP A 102 12.48 3.59 -12.24
N ARG A 103 13.72 4.07 -12.25
CA ARG A 103 14.82 3.59 -11.41
C ARG A 103 15.34 4.77 -10.62
N THR A 104 15.28 4.68 -9.30
CA THR A 104 15.90 5.68 -8.43
C THR A 104 17.28 5.19 -8.02
N VAL A 105 18.29 6.01 -8.26
CA VAL A 105 19.67 5.81 -7.81
C VAL A 105 19.87 6.70 -6.59
N PRO A 106 20.04 6.14 -5.38
CA PRO A 106 20.23 6.92 -4.18
C PRO A 106 21.47 7.82 -4.30
N ILE A 107 21.27 9.12 -4.09
CA ILE A 107 22.29 10.15 -4.03
C ILE A 107 21.81 11.12 -2.95
N ASP A 108 22.59 11.29 -1.90
CA ASP A 108 22.29 12.20 -0.80
C ASP A 108 23.14 13.47 -0.96
N LEU A 109 22.49 14.59 -1.27
CA LEU A 109 23.17 15.86 -1.53
C LEU A 109 22.24 17.05 -1.25
N ASP A 110 22.67 17.95 -0.37
CA ASP A 110 21.98 19.22 -0.16
C ASP A 110 22.16 20.15 -1.36
N LEU A 111 21.06 20.76 -1.79
CA LEU A 111 21.01 21.74 -2.87
C LEU A 111 20.49 23.06 -2.32
N ASP A 112 21.17 24.15 -2.69
CA ASP A 112 20.77 25.49 -2.31
C ASP A 112 19.68 26.01 -3.25
N ALA A 113 18.75 26.79 -2.71
CA ALA A 113 17.80 27.57 -3.48
C ALA A 113 18.51 28.42 -4.55
N ASP A 114 17.89 28.55 -5.71
CA ASP A 114 18.34 29.40 -6.80
C ASP A 114 19.74 29.09 -7.38
N VAL A 115 20.34 27.95 -7.02
CA VAL A 115 21.60 27.47 -7.62
C VAL A 115 21.32 26.48 -8.75
N THR A 116 22.04 26.64 -9.86
CA THR A 116 21.88 25.76 -11.05
C THR A 116 22.73 24.50 -10.93
N TYR A 117 22.09 23.35 -11.09
CA TYR A 117 22.69 22.02 -11.06
C TYR A 117 22.36 21.26 -12.35
N THR A 118 23.07 20.16 -12.60
CA THR A 118 22.75 19.21 -13.67
C THR A 118 22.74 17.81 -13.11
N VAL A 119 21.68 17.04 -13.37
CA VAL A 119 21.67 15.59 -13.12
C VAL A 119 21.83 14.85 -14.43
N SER A 120 22.53 13.72 -14.43
CA SER A 120 22.71 12.89 -15.62
C SER A 120 22.85 11.41 -15.32
N VAL A 121 22.62 10.57 -16.32
CA VAL A 121 22.97 9.15 -16.32
C VAL A 121 23.83 8.79 -17.54
N LEU A 122 24.72 7.83 -17.36
CA LEU A 122 25.57 7.31 -18.42
C LEU A 122 25.04 5.96 -18.91
N ASP A 123 24.58 5.88 -20.16
CA ASP A 123 24.31 4.63 -20.85
C ASP A 123 25.49 4.26 -21.76
N LYS A 124 26.06 3.07 -21.57
CA LYS A 124 27.25 2.63 -22.32
C LYS A 124 26.97 2.29 -23.79
N ASP A 125 25.71 2.04 -24.14
CA ASP A 125 25.29 1.59 -25.47
C ASP A 125 24.59 2.72 -26.28
N GLY A 126 24.41 3.89 -25.67
CA GLY A 126 23.82 5.08 -26.29
C GLY A 126 22.33 4.96 -26.56
N ARG A 127 21.62 4.11 -25.83
CA ARG A 127 20.19 3.85 -26.03
C ARG A 127 19.42 4.57 -24.94
N ILE A 128 18.87 5.74 -25.23
CA ILE A 128 18.17 6.54 -24.22
C ILE A 128 16.70 6.73 -24.61
N PRO A 129 15.75 6.48 -23.69
CA PRO A 129 14.35 6.78 -23.92
C PRO A 129 14.09 8.28 -23.80
N ALA A 130 13.05 8.77 -24.46
CA ALA A 130 12.73 10.20 -24.40
C ALA A 130 11.23 10.49 -24.58
N ILE A 131 10.87 11.66 -24.06
CA ILE A 131 9.72 12.45 -24.52
C ILE A 131 10.31 13.59 -25.33
N GLU A 132 9.92 13.70 -26.59
CA GLU A 132 10.39 14.77 -27.46
C GLU A 132 9.81 16.11 -27.00
N ASN A 133 10.56 17.19 -27.16
CA ASN A 133 10.12 18.55 -26.84
C ASN A 133 9.70 18.82 -25.39
N PHE A 134 9.99 17.91 -24.46
CA PHE A 134 9.66 18.08 -23.04
C PHE A 134 10.25 19.37 -22.42
N PHE A 135 11.45 19.76 -22.86
CA PHE A 135 12.14 20.99 -22.49
C PHE A 135 12.17 22.02 -23.63
N ALA A 136 11.16 22.05 -24.51
CA ALA A 136 11.08 23.05 -25.56
C ALA A 136 10.94 24.49 -25.00
N GLU A 137 10.24 24.63 -23.88
CA GLU A 137 10.02 25.88 -23.16
C GLU A 137 10.54 25.79 -21.73
N ALA A 138 10.83 26.94 -21.13
CA ALA A 138 11.16 27.02 -19.71
C ALA A 138 9.90 26.76 -18.87
N LYS A 139 10.04 26.04 -17.76
CA LYS A 139 8.92 25.73 -16.87
C LYS A 139 9.37 25.53 -15.44
N THR A 140 8.44 25.77 -14.52
CA THR A 140 8.57 25.41 -13.12
C THR A 140 7.61 24.26 -12.84
N THR A 141 8.12 23.17 -12.28
CA THR A 141 7.33 21.99 -11.91
C THR A 141 7.76 21.57 -10.53
N ASN A 142 6.82 21.50 -9.58
CA ASN A 142 7.09 21.10 -8.19
C ASN A 142 8.25 21.88 -7.53
N GLY A 143 8.29 23.21 -7.71
CA GLY A 143 9.38 24.04 -7.16
C GLY A 143 10.73 23.88 -7.87
N ILE A 144 10.81 23.09 -8.94
CA ILE A 144 12.02 22.92 -9.76
C ILE A 144 11.90 23.73 -11.04
N VAL A 145 12.82 24.67 -11.23
CA VAL A 145 12.88 25.52 -12.43
C VAL A 145 13.80 24.88 -13.46
N THR A 146 13.28 24.70 -14.68
CA THR A 146 14.05 24.20 -15.83
C THR A 146 14.04 25.23 -16.97
N PRO A 147 15.19 25.63 -17.53
CA PRO A 147 15.23 26.55 -18.66
C PRO A 147 14.74 25.90 -19.96
N ALA A 148 14.45 26.70 -20.99
CA ALA A 148 14.26 26.17 -22.32
C ALA A 148 15.55 25.46 -22.77
N LYS A 149 15.41 24.30 -23.42
CA LYS A 149 16.51 23.38 -23.75
C LYS A 149 17.30 22.89 -22.52
N ALA A 150 16.61 22.68 -21.39
CA ALA A 150 17.20 22.13 -20.17
C ALA A 150 17.78 20.72 -20.35
N GLY A 151 17.27 19.91 -21.28
CA GLY A 151 17.85 18.61 -21.57
C GLY A 151 19.29 18.76 -22.05
N VAL A 152 20.20 17.93 -21.59
CA VAL A 152 21.62 17.96 -21.96
C VAL A 152 22.14 16.57 -22.27
N TYR A 153 23.15 16.48 -23.13
CA TYR A 153 23.86 15.23 -23.39
C TYR A 153 25.34 15.42 -23.74
N LYS A 154 26.07 14.31 -23.75
CA LYS A 154 27.45 14.19 -24.25
C LYS A 154 27.72 12.78 -24.74
N ALA A 155 28.32 12.65 -25.92
CA ALA A 155 28.66 11.35 -26.54
C ALA A 155 29.91 10.68 -25.92
N SER A 156 30.00 10.70 -24.59
CA SER A 156 30.99 10.05 -23.74
C SER A 156 30.62 10.30 -22.28
N ALA A 157 31.26 9.61 -21.33
CA ALA A 157 31.14 9.92 -19.90
C ALA A 157 31.52 11.37 -19.55
N GLY A 158 30.90 11.90 -18.48
CA GLY A 158 31.25 13.16 -17.83
C GLY A 158 30.31 14.32 -18.16
N PHE A 159 30.55 15.49 -17.55
CA PHE A 159 29.62 16.63 -17.54
C PHE A 159 28.99 16.94 -18.92
N PRO A 160 27.66 16.79 -19.08
CA PRO A 160 26.98 17.01 -20.35
C PRO A 160 26.70 18.49 -20.59
N THR A 161 27.13 19.00 -21.75
CA THR A 161 27.05 20.43 -22.10
C THR A 161 26.25 20.72 -23.37
N ILE A 162 25.85 19.69 -24.13
CA ILE A 162 25.13 19.87 -25.40
C ILE A 162 23.63 19.91 -25.11
N GLY A 163 23.02 21.09 -25.24
CA GLY A 163 21.60 21.29 -24.97
C GLY A 163 20.67 20.64 -26.02
N GLN A 164 19.50 20.18 -25.57
CA GLN A 164 18.46 19.53 -26.36
C GLN A 164 17.06 19.80 -25.74
N THR A 165 16.01 19.55 -26.51
CA THR A 165 14.62 19.71 -26.05
C THR A 165 14.02 18.42 -25.50
N SER A 166 14.67 17.27 -25.71
CA SER A 166 14.20 15.96 -25.25
C SER A 166 14.50 15.74 -23.77
N SER A 167 13.65 14.97 -23.08
CA SER A 167 13.80 14.72 -21.64
C SER A 167 14.94 13.79 -21.26
N GLY A 168 15.27 12.82 -22.12
CA GLY A 168 16.10 11.66 -21.74
C GLY A 168 15.49 10.77 -20.66
N LEU A 169 14.27 11.10 -20.20
CA LEU A 169 13.61 10.55 -19.01
C LEU A 169 14.54 10.36 -17.81
N VAL A 170 15.27 11.42 -17.50
CA VAL A 170 16.01 11.57 -16.25
C VAL A 170 15.22 12.52 -15.36
N ASP A 171 15.13 12.21 -14.07
CA ASP A 171 14.43 13.01 -13.08
C ASP A 171 15.19 13.03 -11.75
N ILE A 172 14.68 13.76 -10.75
CA ILE A 172 15.24 13.88 -9.41
C ILE A 172 14.21 13.46 -8.35
N ALA A 173 14.70 13.14 -7.16
CA ALA A 173 13.91 12.99 -5.94
C ALA A 173 14.38 14.04 -4.94
N PHE A 174 13.74 15.23 -4.95
CA PHE A 174 14.17 16.40 -4.17
C PHE A 174 13.13 16.80 -3.12
N THR A 175 13.53 16.92 -1.87
CA THR A 175 12.65 17.42 -0.80
C THR A 175 13.06 18.83 -0.43
N ALA A 176 12.17 19.80 -0.67
CA ALA A 176 12.39 21.18 -0.24
C ALA A 176 12.31 21.28 1.28
N GLU A 177 13.26 22.00 1.87
CA GLU A 177 13.24 22.41 3.27
C GLU A 177 12.92 23.91 3.29
N PRO A 178 11.72 24.31 3.75
CA PRO A 178 11.36 25.71 3.74
C PRO A 178 12.30 26.48 4.67
N ASP A 179 12.87 27.58 4.17
CA ASP A 179 13.67 28.50 4.98
C ASP A 179 12.80 29.01 6.14
N LEU A 180 13.11 28.53 7.35
CA LEU A 180 12.59 29.11 8.57
C LEU A 180 13.27 30.47 8.76
N GLU A 181 12.76 31.51 8.09
CA GLU A 181 13.29 32.86 8.27
C GLU A 181 13.22 33.24 9.76
N THR A 182 14.40 33.41 10.33
CA THR A 182 14.61 33.93 11.68
C THR A 182 14.11 35.37 11.79
N GLY A 183 12.94 35.52 12.41
CA GLY A 183 12.63 36.62 13.33
C GLY A 183 12.16 37.95 12.76
N THR A 184 10.88 38.25 12.98
CA THR A 184 10.46 39.57 13.47
C THR A 184 9.46 39.41 14.61
N GLU A 185 9.78 40.07 15.72
CA GLU A 185 9.05 40.17 16.98
C GLU A 185 7.58 40.60 16.77
N PRO A 186 6.58 39.99 17.45
CA PRO A 186 5.19 40.36 17.26
C PRO A 186 4.94 41.76 17.85
N THR A 187 4.56 42.71 17.00
CA THR A 187 3.95 43.96 17.45
C THR A 187 2.52 43.67 17.90
N GLU A 188 2.20 44.11 19.11
CA GLU A 188 0.92 43.99 19.82
C GLU A 188 -0.30 44.37 18.95
N PRO A 189 -1.40 43.59 18.95
CA PRO A 189 -2.59 43.94 18.17
C PRO A 189 -3.41 45.01 18.90
N GLU A 190 -3.69 46.11 18.22
CA GLU A 190 -4.69 47.09 18.64
C GLU A 190 -6.09 46.45 18.70
N THR A 191 -6.81 46.81 19.76
CA THR A 191 -8.16 46.35 20.07
C THR A 191 -9.20 46.96 19.12
N THR A 192 -9.92 46.11 18.37
CA THR A 192 -11.23 46.45 17.80
C THR A 192 -12.33 45.56 18.36
N ALA A 193 -13.47 46.19 18.67
CA ALA A 193 -14.64 45.69 19.39
C ALA A 193 -15.36 44.50 18.70
N PRO A 194 -16.15 43.70 19.45
CA PRO A 194 -16.70 42.44 18.94
C PRO A 194 -17.91 42.65 18.04
N GLU A 195 -17.90 41.98 16.89
CA GLU A 195 -19.07 41.73 16.05
C GLU A 195 -19.83 40.50 16.59
N PRO A 196 -21.18 40.46 16.59
CA PRO A 196 -21.93 39.44 17.33
C PRO A 196 -21.73 38.05 16.73
N ALA A 197 -21.56 37.06 17.60
CA ALA A 197 -21.38 35.67 17.24
C ALA A 197 -22.58 35.12 16.45
N PRO A 198 -22.37 34.37 15.35
CA PRO A 198 -23.44 33.59 14.75
C PRO A 198 -23.79 32.42 15.67
N VAL A 199 -25.09 32.13 15.73
CA VAL A 199 -25.66 30.96 16.41
C VAL A 199 -25.13 29.68 15.74
N PRO A 200 -24.78 28.62 16.49
CA PRO A 200 -24.32 27.37 15.88
C PRO A 200 -25.46 26.75 15.06
N GLU A 201 -25.29 26.67 13.74
CA GLU A 201 -26.07 25.77 12.90
C GLU A 201 -25.58 24.35 13.15
N GLU A 202 -26.50 23.44 13.47
CA GLU A 202 -26.25 22.00 13.50
C GLU A 202 -25.69 21.57 12.14
N THR A 203 -24.46 21.06 12.14
CA THR A 203 -23.83 20.46 10.97
C THR A 203 -24.62 19.19 10.60
N SER A 204 -25.62 19.33 9.73
CA SER A 204 -26.17 18.18 9.02
C SER A 204 -25.05 17.59 8.17
N ALA A 205 -24.84 16.28 8.30
CA ALA A 205 -23.91 15.51 7.47
C ALA A 205 -24.06 15.90 5.98
N PRO A 206 -22.96 16.01 5.22
CA PRO A 206 -23.08 16.28 3.80
C PRO A 206 -23.91 15.17 3.15
N ALA A 207 -24.92 15.56 2.38
CA ALA A 207 -25.68 14.65 1.55
C ALA A 207 -24.71 13.88 0.63
N PRO A 208 -24.97 12.58 0.34
CA PRO A 208 -24.15 11.84 -0.59
C PRO A 208 -24.13 12.56 -1.94
N ASP A 209 -22.92 12.75 -2.46
CA ASP A 209 -22.71 13.32 -3.78
C ASP A 209 -23.45 12.47 -4.83
N PRO A 210 -24.44 13.02 -5.56
CA PRO A 210 -25.17 12.26 -6.55
C PRO A 210 -24.34 12.21 -7.84
N ALA A 211 -23.81 11.00 -8.12
CA ALA A 211 -22.91 10.60 -9.23
C ALA A 211 -21.42 10.53 -8.84
N GLY A 212 -21.13 9.61 -7.92
CA GLY A 212 -19.79 9.38 -7.36
C GLY A 212 -18.75 8.98 -8.40
N LEU A 213 -17.61 9.67 -8.34
CA LEU A 213 -16.32 9.21 -8.83
C LEU A 213 -16.10 7.77 -8.37
N ILE A 214 -15.66 6.90 -9.28
CA ILE A 214 -15.24 5.53 -8.93
C ILE A 214 -14.09 5.64 -7.92
N ARG A 215 -14.34 5.36 -6.64
CA ARG A 215 -13.27 5.23 -5.64
C ARG A 215 -12.54 3.94 -5.96
N ALA A 216 -11.25 4.05 -6.28
CA ALA A 216 -10.39 2.89 -6.46
C ALA A 216 -10.42 1.97 -5.23
N VAL A 217 -10.46 0.66 -5.47
CA VAL A 217 -10.46 -0.39 -4.43
C VAL A 217 -9.09 -1.03 -4.30
N GLY A 218 -8.86 -1.73 -3.19
CA GLY A 218 -7.57 -2.26 -2.76
C GLY A 218 -6.88 -1.32 -1.76
N PRO A 219 -5.57 -1.51 -1.52
CA PRO A 219 -4.83 -0.70 -0.58
C PRO A 219 -4.88 0.80 -0.92
N ASP A 220 -5.25 1.60 0.07
CA ASP A 220 -5.26 3.07 0.00
C ASP A 220 -4.72 3.73 1.28
N GLY A 221 -4.33 2.95 2.29
CA GLY A 221 -3.78 3.43 3.56
C GLY A 221 -4.83 3.99 4.52
N THR A 222 -6.12 3.90 4.19
CA THR A 222 -7.19 4.48 5.03
C THR A 222 -7.75 3.51 6.05
N HIS A 223 -7.57 2.20 5.86
CA HIS A 223 -8.11 1.19 6.76
C HIS A 223 -7.21 0.98 7.99
N TRP A 224 -7.81 0.77 9.14
CA TRP A 224 -7.09 0.49 10.39
C TRP A 224 -7.86 -0.56 11.20
N PRO A 225 -7.18 -1.53 11.84
CA PRO A 225 -7.87 -2.56 12.59
C PRO A 225 -8.65 -1.94 13.75
N GLU A 226 -9.82 -2.49 14.05
CA GLU A 226 -10.62 -2.01 15.17
C GLU A 226 -9.89 -2.19 16.50
N ASN A 227 -10.26 -1.38 17.48
CA ASN A 227 -9.75 -1.44 18.86
C ASN A 227 -8.22 -1.46 18.94
N THR A 228 -7.52 -0.84 17.98
CA THR A 228 -6.06 -0.81 17.90
C THR A 228 -5.54 0.61 18.05
N PRO A 229 -4.67 0.90 19.02
CA PRO A 229 -4.16 2.26 19.23
C PRO A 229 -3.23 2.67 18.09
N ARG A 230 -3.02 3.98 17.94
CA ARG A 230 -1.96 4.56 17.09
C ARG A 230 -0.73 4.89 17.95
N ILE A 231 0.46 4.99 17.34
CA ILE A 231 1.73 5.15 18.08
C ILE A 231 1.75 6.43 18.94
N GLU A 232 1.13 7.49 18.45
CA GLU A 232 1.04 8.81 19.09
C GLU A 232 0.11 8.85 20.31
N ASN A 233 -0.79 7.86 20.45
CA ASN A 233 -1.85 7.87 21.47
C ASN A 233 -1.67 6.82 22.57
N ALA A 234 -0.54 6.11 22.59
CA ALA A 234 -0.34 4.96 23.47
C ALA A 234 1.06 4.93 24.09
N ARG A 235 1.20 4.14 25.16
CA ARG A 235 2.50 3.90 25.78
C ARG A 235 3.37 3.07 24.85
N VAL A 236 4.54 3.59 24.52
CA VAL A 236 5.50 2.93 23.63
C VAL A 236 6.47 2.04 24.42
N VAL A 237 6.66 0.80 23.96
CA VAL A 237 7.64 -0.17 24.44
C VAL A 237 8.53 -0.59 23.27
N SER A 238 9.77 -0.11 23.25
CA SER A 238 10.71 -0.42 22.16
C SER A 238 11.36 -1.80 22.35
N VAL A 239 11.43 -2.58 21.26
CA VAL A 239 12.03 -3.93 21.25
C VAL A 239 12.97 -4.12 20.06
N LYS A 240 13.88 -5.10 20.18
CA LYS A 240 14.73 -5.54 19.06
C LYS A 240 13.89 -6.26 17.99
N PRO A 241 14.30 -6.26 16.71
CA PRO A 241 13.61 -6.97 15.62
C PRO A 241 13.83 -8.48 15.71
N THR A 242 13.27 -9.12 16.74
CA THR A 242 13.29 -10.56 16.94
C THR A 242 11.94 -11.04 17.45
N TRP A 243 11.46 -12.20 16.96
CA TRP A 243 10.21 -12.80 17.43
C TRP A 243 10.21 -13.03 18.95
N ALA A 244 11.36 -13.37 19.54
CA ALA A 244 11.50 -13.57 20.98
C ALA A 244 11.28 -12.27 21.79
N ALA A 245 11.83 -11.14 21.32
CA ALA A 245 11.64 -9.85 21.99
C ALA A 245 10.19 -9.36 21.87
N ILE A 246 9.60 -9.50 20.67
CA ILE A 246 8.18 -9.18 20.43
C ILE A 246 7.27 -10.03 21.33
N SER A 247 7.50 -11.34 21.36
CA SER A 247 6.73 -12.27 22.22
C SER A 247 6.82 -11.92 23.70
N ALA A 248 8.03 -11.64 24.21
CA ALA A 248 8.23 -11.28 25.60
C ALA A 248 7.50 -9.98 25.97
N ALA A 249 7.52 -8.98 25.09
CA ALA A 249 6.79 -7.73 25.29
C ALA A 249 5.28 -7.95 25.27
N ILE A 250 4.72 -8.70 24.31
CA ILE A 250 3.28 -9.03 24.30
C ILE A 250 2.85 -9.69 25.62
N VAL A 251 3.62 -10.65 26.14
CA VAL A 251 3.31 -11.36 27.39
C VAL A 251 3.38 -10.44 28.62
N ALA A 252 4.28 -9.45 28.62
CA ALA A 252 4.36 -8.48 29.70
C ALA A 252 3.17 -7.51 29.66
N GLU A 253 2.92 -6.96 28.48
CA GLU A 253 1.94 -5.89 28.26
C GLU A 253 0.49 -6.40 28.27
N SER A 254 0.27 -7.69 27.98
CA SER A 254 -1.09 -8.29 28.04
C SER A 254 -1.72 -8.29 29.43
N LYS A 255 -0.93 -7.99 30.48
CA LYS A 255 -1.36 -7.92 31.88
C LYS A 255 -1.76 -6.51 32.31
N THR A 256 -1.51 -5.52 31.47
CA THR A 256 -1.84 -4.11 31.75
C THR A 256 -3.21 -3.77 31.18
N SER A 257 -3.76 -2.63 31.59
CA SER A 257 -4.96 -2.03 31.01
C SER A 257 -4.65 -0.86 30.07
N ASP A 258 -3.38 -0.44 29.99
CA ASP A 258 -2.97 0.72 29.20
C ASP A 258 -3.08 0.42 27.70
N ASP A 259 -3.31 1.46 26.89
CA ASP A 259 -3.06 1.39 25.46
C ASP A 259 -1.55 1.28 25.23
N VAL A 260 -1.13 0.24 24.51
CA VAL A 260 0.29 -0.11 24.37
C VAL A 260 0.66 -0.34 22.91
N VAL A 261 1.81 0.22 22.54
CA VAL A 261 2.47 0.02 21.25
C VAL A 261 3.84 -0.59 21.50
N ILE A 262 4.04 -1.81 21.02
CA ILE A 262 5.32 -2.47 20.91
C ILE A 262 5.97 -1.99 19.61
N CYS A 263 6.91 -1.08 19.76
CA CYS A 263 7.67 -0.44 18.70
C CYS A 263 8.90 -1.31 18.38
N VAL A 264 8.95 -1.89 17.20
CA VAL A 264 10.04 -2.77 16.77
C VAL A 264 11.11 -1.95 16.06
N ALA A 265 12.33 -1.93 16.61
CA ALA A 265 13.44 -1.20 16.00
C ALA A 265 13.73 -1.73 14.57
N PRO A 266 14.19 -0.87 13.64
CA PRO A 266 14.49 -1.27 12.28
C PRO A 266 15.40 -2.49 12.17
N GLY A 267 15.16 -3.30 11.14
CA GLY A 267 16.01 -4.43 10.81
C GLY A 267 15.25 -5.65 10.33
N THR A 268 15.96 -6.77 10.30
CA THR A 268 15.45 -8.02 9.74
C THR A 268 15.15 -9.02 10.84
N ILE A 269 13.89 -9.42 10.96
CA ILE A 269 13.46 -10.51 11.81
C ILE A 269 13.72 -11.83 11.07
N THR A 270 14.67 -12.62 11.55
CA THR A 270 15.01 -13.91 10.93
C THR A 270 14.16 -15.05 11.46
N GLY A 271 13.98 -16.07 10.62
CA GLY A 271 13.34 -17.33 10.99
C GLY A 271 11.87 -17.36 10.62
N GLY A 272 11.32 -18.56 10.71
CA GLY A 272 9.95 -18.87 10.34
C GLY A 272 9.66 -20.29 10.78
N ASN A 273 8.42 -20.54 11.19
CA ASN A 273 8.04 -21.81 11.79
C ASN A 273 7.15 -22.66 10.88
N GLY A 274 7.02 -22.28 9.61
CA GLY A 274 6.03 -22.89 8.72
C GLY A 274 4.84 -21.96 8.52
N SER A 275 4.06 -22.25 7.48
CA SER A 275 2.69 -21.76 7.28
C SER A 275 1.68 -22.91 7.19
N GLY A 276 2.10 -24.15 7.40
CA GLY A 276 1.20 -25.32 7.36
C GLY A 276 0.21 -25.35 8.52
N SER A 277 -0.90 -26.07 8.36
CA SER A 277 -1.97 -26.18 9.36
C SER A 277 -1.55 -26.82 10.69
N SER A 278 -0.34 -27.39 10.78
CA SER A 278 0.29 -27.95 11.99
C SER A 278 1.58 -27.22 12.41
N ALA A 279 1.98 -26.17 11.69
CA ALA A 279 3.17 -25.38 11.98
C ALA A 279 3.12 -24.77 13.39
N LYS A 280 4.28 -24.58 14.03
CA LYS A 280 4.33 -23.83 15.29
C LYS A 280 4.22 -22.33 14.98
N GLY A 281 3.71 -21.53 15.91
CA GLY A 281 3.67 -20.08 15.73
C GLY A 281 5.05 -19.46 15.98
N VAL A 282 5.45 -18.44 15.22
CA VAL A 282 6.56 -17.56 15.61
C VAL A 282 6.17 -16.72 16.83
N LEU A 283 4.88 -16.40 16.93
CA LEU A 283 4.19 -16.01 18.14
C LEU A 283 3.11 -17.05 18.40
N GLN A 284 3.08 -17.59 19.61
CA GLN A 284 2.21 -18.71 19.92
C GLN A 284 1.62 -18.65 21.33
N ASP A 285 0.30 -18.75 21.43
CA ASP A 285 -0.46 -18.88 22.69
C ASP A 285 -0.15 -17.76 23.70
N ILE A 286 -0.12 -16.52 23.20
CA ILE A 286 0.19 -15.30 23.96
C ILE A 286 -0.86 -14.21 23.75
N GLY A 287 -0.83 -13.21 24.63
CA GLY A 287 -1.76 -12.09 24.60
C GLY A 287 -3.01 -12.31 25.44
N ASN A 288 -3.99 -11.43 25.29
CA ASN A 288 -5.22 -11.41 26.08
C ASN A 288 -6.36 -10.75 25.28
N ALA A 289 -7.32 -11.55 24.81
CA ALA A 289 -8.47 -11.06 24.04
C ALA A 289 -9.48 -10.26 24.88
N GLN A 290 -9.36 -10.24 26.22
CA GLN A 290 -10.26 -9.48 27.09
C GLN A 290 -9.81 -8.02 27.29
N ARG A 291 -8.75 -7.59 26.61
CA ARG A 291 -8.33 -6.19 26.63
C ARG A 291 -9.34 -5.34 25.86
N ALA A 292 -9.61 -4.13 26.36
CA ALA A 292 -10.43 -3.15 25.66
C ALA A 292 -9.75 -2.62 24.38
N SER A 293 -8.41 -2.67 24.35
CA SER A 293 -7.56 -2.19 23.26
C SER A 293 -6.46 -3.21 22.99
N ARG A 294 -6.33 -3.60 21.73
CA ARG A 294 -5.32 -4.53 21.24
C ARG A 294 -3.93 -3.91 21.43
N ILE A 295 -2.94 -4.75 21.73
CA ILE A 295 -1.54 -4.30 21.73
C ILE A 295 -1.11 -4.13 20.28
N LEU A 296 -0.72 -2.92 19.87
CA LEU A 296 -0.13 -2.72 18.54
C LEU A 296 1.31 -3.21 18.55
N VAL A 297 1.71 -4.03 17.57
CA VAL A 297 3.09 -4.34 17.22
C VAL A 297 3.35 -3.72 15.86
N THR A 298 4.30 -2.78 15.79
CA THR A 298 4.57 -1.99 14.59
C THR A 298 6.04 -1.59 14.52
N PRO A 299 6.63 -1.35 13.32
CA PRO A 299 7.94 -0.73 13.22
C PRO A 299 8.02 0.63 13.91
N CYS A 300 9.18 0.94 14.52
CA CYS A 300 9.41 2.24 15.13
C CYS A 300 9.52 3.38 14.11
N ASP A 301 10.19 3.12 13.00
CA ASP A 301 10.64 4.17 12.09
C ASP A 301 9.82 4.14 10.79
N GLY A 302 8.54 3.76 10.90
CA GLY A 302 7.63 3.67 9.77
C GLY A 302 7.68 2.33 9.03
N ILE A 303 6.72 2.16 8.12
CA ILE A 303 6.48 0.89 7.43
C ILE A 303 7.66 0.56 6.51
N GLY A 304 7.97 -0.73 6.38
CA GLY A 304 9.10 -1.19 5.57
C GLY A 304 10.48 -1.09 6.25
N THR A 305 10.60 -0.48 7.43
CA THR A 305 11.86 -0.48 8.20
C THR A 305 12.11 -1.80 8.95
N VAL A 306 11.07 -2.59 9.16
CA VAL A 306 11.16 -3.95 9.72
C VAL A 306 10.68 -4.96 8.68
N LYS A 307 11.56 -5.90 8.34
CA LYS A 307 11.30 -6.94 7.34
C LYS A 307 11.55 -8.32 7.91
N THR A 308 11.00 -9.35 7.29
CA THR A 308 11.34 -10.73 7.63
C THR A 308 12.31 -11.35 6.63
N ALA A 309 13.09 -12.33 7.09
CA ALA A 309 13.92 -13.16 6.22
C ALA A 309 13.83 -14.63 6.63
N GLY A 310 13.48 -15.47 5.66
CA GLY A 310 13.38 -16.93 5.82
C GLY A 310 12.57 -17.57 4.68
N ASP A 311 12.72 -18.87 4.50
CA ASP A 311 12.09 -19.66 3.43
C ASP A 311 10.92 -20.52 3.91
N LYS A 312 10.64 -20.55 5.21
CA LYS A 312 9.72 -21.53 5.82
C LYS A 312 8.27 -21.07 5.92
N GLY A 313 7.94 -19.80 5.67
CA GLY A 313 6.62 -19.24 6.03
C GLY A 313 6.53 -18.84 7.50
N ILE A 314 5.54 -18.01 7.81
CA ILE A 314 5.29 -17.43 9.14
C ILE A 314 3.89 -17.86 9.61
N SER A 315 3.80 -18.25 10.88
CA SER A 315 2.52 -18.57 11.53
C SER A 315 2.35 -17.76 12.81
N PHE A 316 1.20 -17.13 12.97
CA PHE A 316 0.71 -16.58 14.24
C PHE A 316 -0.36 -17.52 14.77
N VAL A 317 -0.13 -18.10 15.95
CA VAL A 317 -0.96 -19.20 16.46
C VAL A 317 -1.51 -18.85 17.83
N GLY A 318 -2.83 -18.76 18.01
CA GLY A 318 -3.37 -18.50 19.34
C GLY A 318 -2.97 -17.15 19.93
N VAL A 319 -2.68 -16.16 19.06
CA VAL A 319 -2.34 -14.78 19.45
C VAL A 319 -3.65 -14.01 19.70
N ARG A 320 -3.71 -13.27 20.81
CA ARG A 320 -4.98 -12.71 21.29
C ARG A 320 -4.87 -11.26 21.75
N GLY A 321 -5.78 -10.38 21.33
CA GLY A 321 -5.77 -8.96 21.71
C GLY A 321 -4.52 -8.22 21.23
N VAL A 322 -4.07 -8.49 20.01
CA VAL A 322 -2.83 -7.96 19.42
C VAL A 322 -3.07 -7.59 17.97
N SER A 323 -2.52 -6.48 17.51
CA SER A 323 -2.48 -6.12 16.09
C SER A 323 -1.03 -6.10 15.60
N ILE A 324 -0.72 -6.74 14.49
CA ILE A 324 0.61 -6.74 13.85
C ILE A 324 0.51 -5.97 12.55
N ILE A 325 1.04 -4.75 12.53
CA ILE A 325 0.86 -3.81 11.43
C ILE A 325 2.22 -3.32 10.93
N GLY A 326 2.40 -3.25 9.61
CA GLY A 326 3.55 -2.56 9.01
C GLY A 326 4.86 -3.37 8.94
N ILE A 327 4.87 -4.63 9.42
CA ILE A 327 6.02 -5.52 9.24
C ILE A 327 5.96 -6.09 7.82
N ASP A 328 7.00 -5.85 7.02
CA ASP A 328 7.12 -6.35 5.65
C ASP A 328 7.42 -7.86 5.65
N LEU A 329 6.43 -8.66 5.25
CA LEU A 329 6.53 -10.11 5.17
C LEU A 329 6.94 -10.57 3.76
N GLY A 330 6.95 -9.68 2.76
CA GLY A 330 7.39 -9.95 1.40
C GLY A 330 6.69 -11.17 0.76
N ASP A 331 7.46 -11.95 0.00
CA ASP A 331 6.98 -13.18 -0.65
C ASP A 331 6.85 -14.38 0.31
N THR A 332 6.53 -14.14 1.59
CA THR A 332 6.39 -15.20 2.59
C THR A 332 4.94 -15.64 2.72
N SER A 333 4.72 -16.95 2.84
CA SER A 333 3.41 -17.49 3.21
C SER A 333 3.10 -17.21 4.68
N VAL A 334 1.93 -16.62 4.96
CA VAL A 334 1.51 -16.23 6.31
C VAL A 334 0.27 -17.00 6.74
N MET A 335 0.27 -17.48 7.97
CA MET A 335 -0.83 -18.24 8.58
C MET A 335 -1.31 -17.54 9.86
N LEU A 336 -2.60 -17.23 9.92
CA LEU A 336 -3.31 -16.75 11.10
C LEU A 336 -4.16 -17.91 11.63
N ARG A 337 -3.71 -18.56 12.71
CA ARG A 337 -4.37 -19.77 13.22
C ARG A 337 -4.87 -19.59 14.63
N ASN A 338 -6.16 -19.82 14.83
CA ASN A 338 -6.83 -19.74 16.12
C ASN A 338 -6.62 -18.41 16.86
N VAL A 339 -6.57 -17.30 16.11
CA VAL A 339 -6.35 -15.93 16.65
C VAL A 339 -7.68 -15.30 17.10
N GLU A 340 -7.64 -14.40 18.09
CA GLU A 340 -8.85 -13.81 18.70
C GLU A 340 -8.60 -12.33 19.01
N SER A 341 -9.48 -11.42 18.59
CA SER A 341 -9.24 -9.97 18.68
C SER A 341 -7.86 -9.60 18.12
N PHE A 342 -7.70 -9.85 16.82
CA PHE A 342 -6.41 -9.83 16.15
C PHE A 342 -6.44 -8.97 14.89
N GLY A 343 -5.56 -7.95 14.84
CA GLY A 343 -5.34 -7.16 13.64
C GLY A 343 -4.10 -7.63 12.88
N PHE A 344 -4.16 -7.66 11.55
CA PHE A 344 -3.03 -7.95 10.69
C PHE A 344 -3.08 -7.07 9.44
N GLY A 345 -1.99 -6.42 9.08
CA GLY A 345 -2.09 -5.52 7.94
C GLY A 345 -0.88 -4.70 7.58
N TYR A 346 -1.07 -3.86 6.55
CA TYR A 346 -0.03 -3.01 5.97
C TYR A 346 1.21 -3.85 5.61
N SER A 347 0.97 -4.90 4.83
CA SER A 347 2.00 -5.89 4.51
C SER A 347 1.75 -6.57 3.17
N THR A 348 2.83 -7.06 2.58
CA THR A 348 2.78 -7.93 1.40
C THR A 348 3.01 -9.38 1.82
N VAL A 349 2.31 -10.31 1.17
CA VAL A 349 2.42 -11.75 1.43
C VAL A 349 2.38 -12.53 0.11
N SER A 350 3.06 -13.67 0.03
CA SER A 350 2.89 -14.56 -1.13
C SER A 350 1.58 -15.33 -1.05
N THR A 351 1.19 -15.78 0.15
CA THR A 351 -0.11 -16.39 0.44
C THR A 351 -0.59 -15.99 1.83
N LEU A 352 -1.89 -15.79 1.99
CA LEU A 352 -2.51 -15.58 3.31
C LEU A 352 -3.43 -16.74 3.66
N LEU A 353 -3.16 -17.39 4.79
CA LEU A 353 -3.93 -18.52 5.28
C LEU A 353 -4.55 -18.13 6.62
N VAL A 354 -5.83 -18.42 6.80
CA VAL A 354 -6.56 -18.25 8.05
C VAL A 354 -7.15 -19.59 8.42
N THR A 355 -6.92 -20.07 9.65
CA THR A 355 -7.40 -21.41 10.06
C THR A 355 -7.95 -21.41 11.47
N ALA A 356 -9.17 -21.93 11.61
CA ALA A 356 -9.76 -22.37 12.87
C ALA A 356 -9.71 -23.88 12.95
N ASN A 357 -8.87 -24.43 13.82
CA ASN A 357 -8.74 -25.87 14.06
C ASN A 357 -8.40 -26.22 15.51
N GLY A 358 -8.56 -25.28 16.43
CA GLY A 358 -8.20 -25.42 17.83
C GLY A 358 -8.56 -24.19 18.65
N GLY A 359 -8.30 -24.26 19.96
CA GLY A 359 -8.49 -23.11 20.85
C GLY A 359 -9.94 -22.62 20.85
N ARG A 360 -10.13 -21.32 20.57
CA ARG A 360 -11.45 -20.69 20.43
C ARG A 360 -11.87 -20.53 18.97
N GLY A 361 -11.11 -21.07 18.01
CA GLY A 361 -11.29 -20.76 16.59
C GLY A 361 -10.71 -19.39 16.24
N VAL A 362 -11.23 -18.77 15.19
CA VAL A 362 -10.84 -17.43 14.72
C VAL A 362 -12.01 -16.49 15.00
N ASN A 363 -11.80 -15.46 15.82
CA ASN A 363 -12.88 -14.55 16.20
C ASN A 363 -12.40 -13.10 16.27
N ASP A 364 -13.19 -12.15 15.76
CA ASP A 364 -12.85 -10.71 15.79
C ASP A 364 -11.46 -10.45 15.18
N VAL A 365 -11.36 -10.60 13.86
CA VAL A 365 -10.10 -10.50 13.13
C VAL A 365 -10.21 -9.52 11.98
N ASP A 366 -9.29 -8.56 11.97
CA ASP A 366 -9.18 -7.57 10.90
C ASP A 366 -7.92 -7.82 10.09
N VAL A 367 -8.10 -8.07 8.80
CA VAL A 367 -7.03 -8.11 7.80
C VAL A 367 -7.12 -6.84 6.97
N VAL A 368 -6.24 -5.87 7.22
CA VAL A 368 -6.33 -4.54 6.61
C VAL A 368 -5.13 -4.25 5.72
N GLU A 369 -5.33 -3.65 4.55
CA GLU A 369 -4.24 -3.17 3.69
C GLU A 369 -3.23 -4.30 3.37
N VAL A 370 -3.73 -5.48 2.96
CA VAL A 370 -2.88 -6.62 2.63
C VAL A 370 -2.80 -6.81 1.12
N VAL A 371 -1.59 -7.04 0.62
CA VAL A 371 -1.34 -7.39 -0.78
C VAL A 371 -0.90 -8.84 -0.88
N ALA A 372 -1.80 -9.71 -1.35
CA ALA A 372 -1.53 -11.10 -1.66
C ALA A 372 -0.96 -11.23 -3.09
N GLY A 373 0.30 -10.78 -3.23
CA GLY A 373 1.03 -10.67 -4.50
C GLY A 373 0.54 -9.56 -5.42
N THR A 374 1.47 -8.95 -6.16
CA THR A 374 1.19 -7.99 -7.23
C THR A 374 1.16 -8.64 -8.62
N GLU A 375 1.68 -9.86 -8.72
CA GLU A 375 1.86 -10.60 -9.98
C GLU A 375 1.18 -11.96 -9.91
N ALA A 376 0.81 -12.48 -11.08
CA ALA A 376 0.31 -13.83 -11.21
C ALA A 376 1.42 -14.86 -10.93
N VAL A 377 1.12 -15.89 -10.14
CA VAL A 377 2.08 -16.98 -9.88
C VAL A 377 1.83 -18.15 -10.83
N ALA A 378 2.87 -18.56 -11.56
CA ALA A 378 2.83 -19.69 -12.47
C ALA A 378 3.08 -21.03 -11.74
N GLY A 379 2.42 -22.09 -12.19
CA GLY A 379 2.59 -23.46 -11.68
C GLY A 379 2.04 -23.72 -10.29
N ALA A 380 1.30 -22.77 -9.71
CA ALA A 380 0.77 -22.90 -8.35
C ALA A 380 -0.35 -23.96 -8.29
N GLY A 381 -0.15 -25.01 -7.50
CA GLY A 381 -1.12 -26.08 -7.24
C GLY A 381 -1.88 -25.90 -5.91
N TYR A 382 -1.98 -24.67 -5.42
CA TYR A 382 -2.56 -24.28 -4.14
C TYR A 382 -3.21 -22.91 -4.28
N ASP A 383 -4.03 -22.51 -3.30
CA ASP A 383 -4.77 -21.25 -3.34
C ASP A 383 -3.89 -20.05 -2.97
N ARG A 384 -4.21 -18.88 -3.52
CA ARG A 384 -3.54 -17.63 -3.09
C ARG A 384 -3.88 -17.33 -1.64
N MET A 385 -5.15 -17.51 -1.27
CA MET A 385 -5.65 -17.36 0.08
C MET A 385 -6.57 -18.51 0.44
N GLU A 386 -6.47 -18.99 1.67
CA GLU A 386 -7.34 -20.03 2.20
C GLU A 386 -7.86 -19.62 3.58
N VAL A 387 -9.17 -19.64 3.76
CA VAL A 387 -9.86 -19.51 5.04
C VAL A 387 -10.47 -20.86 5.36
N LYS A 388 -9.99 -21.49 6.43
CA LYS A 388 -10.30 -22.89 6.75
C LYS A 388 -10.90 -23.05 8.14
N SER A 389 -12.09 -23.63 8.20
CA SER A 389 -12.67 -24.19 9.41
C SER A 389 -12.42 -25.70 9.38
N ALA A 390 -11.91 -26.26 10.47
CA ALA A 390 -11.64 -27.69 10.60
C ALA A 390 -12.06 -28.20 11.97
N ASP A 391 -12.35 -29.49 12.05
CA ASP A 391 -12.62 -30.24 13.29
C ASP A 391 -13.74 -29.65 14.17
N GLY A 392 -14.69 -28.96 13.54
CA GLY A 392 -15.82 -28.34 14.23
C GLY A 392 -15.55 -26.95 14.81
N PHE A 393 -14.38 -26.36 14.58
CA PHE A 393 -14.06 -25.01 15.06
C PHE A 393 -14.65 -23.92 14.16
N HIS A 394 -14.88 -22.74 14.74
CA HIS A 394 -15.64 -21.66 14.10
C HIS A 394 -14.73 -20.51 13.68
N ILE A 395 -15.15 -19.82 12.60
CA ILE A 395 -14.64 -18.51 12.19
C ILE A 395 -15.83 -17.56 12.26
N ASP A 396 -15.69 -16.48 13.02
CA ASP A 396 -16.75 -15.48 13.25
C ASP A 396 -16.16 -14.07 13.31
N GLY A 397 -16.68 -13.13 12.53
CA GLY A 397 -16.16 -11.75 12.50
C GLY A 397 -14.75 -11.68 11.91
N LEU A 398 -14.62 -12.02 10.62
CA LEU A 398 -13.36 -11.87 9.87
C LEU A 398 -13.55 -10.84 8.76
N THR A 399 -12.81 -9.76 8.84
CA THR A 399 -12.89 -8.63 7.91
C THR A 399 -11.63 -8.55 7.04
N PHE A 400 -11.80 -8.38 5.74
CA PHE A 400 -10.75 -8.00 4.80
C PHE A 400 -11.03 -6.60 4.27
N SER A 401 -10.22 -5.61 4.64
CA SER A 401 -10.38 -4.22 4.19
C SER A 401 -9.16 -3.78 3.38
N GLY A 402 -9.36 -3.19 2.20
CA GLY A 402 -8.23 -2.76 1.37
C GLY A 402 -7.37 -3.92 0.86
N LEU A 403 -7.93 -5.12 0.67
CA LEU A 403 -7.20 -6.29 0.17
C LEU A 403 -6.94 -6.15 -1.35
N TYR A 404 -5.75 -6.54 -1.79
CA TYR A 404 -5.47 -6.81 -3.20
C TYR A 404 -4.95 -8.24 -3.37
N ALA A 405 -5.59 -9.04 -4.21
CA ALA A 405 -5.19 -10.43 -4.45
C ALA A 405 -4.98 -10.72 -5.94
N ALA A 406 -3.71 -10.88 -6.32
CA ALA A 406 -3.33 -11.33 -7.66
C ALA A 406 -3.49 -12.85 -7.82
N PRO A 407 -3.72 -13.36 -9.03
CA PRO A 407 -4.13 -14.75 -9.23
C PRO A 407 -2.97 -15.75 -9.09
N HIS A 408 -3.31 -16.99 -8.79
CA HIS A 408 -2.46 -18.17 -8.95
C HIS A 408 -2.92 -18.98 -10.17
N TYR A 409 -1.97 -19.44 -10.97
CA TYR A 409 -2.26 -20.25 -12.15
C TYR A 409 -1.61 -21.63 -12.06
N LYS A 410 -2.45 -22.66 -12.07
CA LYS A 410 -2.00 -24.05 -12.05
C LYS A 410 -1.51 -24.52 -13.41
N GLU A 411 -0.71 -25.58 -13.41
CA GLU A 411 -0.29 -26.26 -14.62
C GLU A 411 -1.49 -26.83 -15.39
N ARG A 412 -1.38 -26.89 -16.72
CA ARG A 412 -2.41 -27.46 -17.58
C ARG A 412 -2.69 -28.91 -17.22
N GLY A 413 -3.97 -29.25 -17.06
CA GLY A 413 -4.42 -30.60 -16.69
C GLY A 413 -4.33 -30.88 -15.19
N SER A 414 -3.89 -29.94 -14.36
CA SER A 414 -3.91 -30.09 -12.92
C SER A 414 -5.34 -30.09 -12.37
N ASN A 415 -5.62 -31.03 -11.46
CA ASN A 415 -6.86 -31.11 -10.71
C ASN A 415 -6.85 -30.26 -9.42
N ALA A 416 -5.78 -29.49 -9.19
CA ALA A 416 -5.73 -28.60 -8.03
C ALA A 416 -6.90 -27.61 -8.05
N HIS A 417 -7.50 -27.42 -6.89
CA HIS A 417 -8.32 -26.25 -6.60
C HIS A 417 -7.32 -25.12 -6.36
N THR A 418 -7.32 -24.15 -7.27
CA THR A 418 -6.35 -23.04 -7.30
C THR A 418 -7.18 -21.79 -7.44
N ASP A 419 -7.68 -21.36 -6.30
CA ASP A 419 -8.60 -20.27 -6.11
C ASP A 419 -7.87 -19.05 -5.56
N THR A 420 -8.41 -17.85 -5.79
CA THR A 420 -7.80 -16.65 -5.20
C THR A 420 -8.11 -16.56 -3.72
N ILE A 421 -9.38 -16.78 -3.36
CA ILE A 421 -9.82 -16.92 -1.97
C ILE A 421 -10.68 -18.17 -1.86
N GLN A 422 -10.19 -19.18 -1.15
CA GLN A 422 -10.96 -20.37 -0.82
C GLN A 422 -11.45 -20.33 0.62
N PHE A 423 -12.76 -20.38 0.80
CA PHE A 423 -13.38 -20.74 2.07
C PHE A 423 -13.67 -22.23 2.08
N VAL A 424 -13.22 -22.92 3.12
CA VAL A 424 -13.42 -24.37 3.23
C VAL A 424 -13.72 -24.81 4.65
N THR A 425 -14.86 -25.47 4.81
CA THR A 425 -15.18 -26.20 6.04
C THR A 425 -14.82 -27.67 5.83
N THR A 426 -13.85 -28.14 6.59
CA THR A 426 -13.40 -29.53 6.63
C THR A 426 -13.91 -30.20 7.90
N SER A 427 -14.18 -31.52 7.84
CA SER A 427 -14.52 -32.43 8.95
C SER A 427 -15.15 -31.81 10.22
N GLY A 428 -16.40 -32.17 10.53
CA GLY A 428 -17.10 -31.65 11.71
C GLY A 428 -18.15 -30.60 11.35
N LYS A 429 -18.77 -29.97 12.36
CA LYS A 429 -19.85 -28.98 12.20
C LYS A 429 -19.35 -27.52 12.36
N GLY A 430 -18.15 -27.24 11.89
CA GLY A 430 -17.57 -25.89 11.95
C GLY A 430 -18.36 -24.92 11.09
N THR A 431 -18.26 -23.62 11.39
CA THR A 431 -19.00 -22.57 10.68
C THR A 431 -18.08 -21.42 10.31
N MET A 432 -18.47 -20.69 9.26
CA MET A 432 -17.89 -19.41 8.87
C MET A 432 -19.03 -18.39 8.80
N THR A 433 -19.06 -17.49 9.76
CA THR A 433 -20.11 -16.48 9.92
C THR A 433 -19.51 -15.09 9.96
N ASP A 434 -20.31 -14.10 9.55
CA ASP A 434 -19.96 -12.68 9.66
C ASP A 434 -18.59 -12.35 9.03
N ILE A 435 -18.43 -12.76 7.76
CA ILE A 435 -17.23 -12.46 6.98
C ILE A 435 -17.50 -11.21 6.17
N VAL A 436 -16.63 -10.21 6.29
CA VAL A 436 -16.71 -8.96 5.53
C VAL A 436 -15.54 -8.86 4.56
N ILE A 437 -15.83 -8.51 3.30
CA ILE A 437 -14.82 -8.13 2.32
C ILE A 437 -15.18 -6.75 1.80
N GLU A 438 -14.33 -5.77 2.06
CA GLU A 438 -14.60 -4.37 1.79
C GLU A 438 -13.44 -3.68 1.10
N ASP A 439 -13.76 -2.72 0.23
CA ASP A 439 -12.76 -1.84 -0.38
C ASP A 439 -11.62 -2.65 -1.06
N SER A 440 -11.96 -3.79 -1.66
CA SER A 440 -10.98 -4.85 -2.03
C SER A 440 -11.00 -5.21 -3.52
N ALA A 441 -9.87 -5.72 -4.01
CA ALA A 441 -9.70 -6.21 -5.38
C ALA A 441 -9.26 -7.68 -5.42
N VAL A 442 -10.04 -8.53 -6.09
CA VAL A 442 -9.78 -9.98 -6.22
C VAL A 442 -9.74 -10.39 -7.69
N PHE A 443 -8.58 -10.82 -8.17
CA PHE A 443 -8.40 -11.32 -9.53
C PHE A 443 -8.41 -12.84 -9.55
N ALA A 444 -9.28 -13.43 -10.36
CA ALA A 444 -9.53 -14.87 -10.35
C ALA A 444 -8.31 -15.69 -10.78
N SER A 445 -8.00 -16.67 -9.94
CA SER A 445 -7.04 -17.74 -10.18
C SER A 445 -7.58 -18.74 -11.21
N SER A 446 -6.79 -19.77 -11.53
CA SER A 446 -7.20 -20.75 -12.55
C SER A 446 -8.53 -21.46 -12.26
N ASN A 447 -8.98 -21.52 -11.01
CA ASN A 447 -10.27 -22.08 -10.63
C ASN A 447 -11.35 -21.01 -10.42
N GLN A 448 -11.31 -20.23 -9.33
CA GLN A 448 -12.28 -19.17 -9.01
C GLN A 448 -11.60 -17.91 -8.45
N GLY A 449 -12.34 -16.80 -8.44
CA GLY A 449 -11.99 -15.62 -7.64
C GLY A 449 -12.24 -15.89 -6.16
N ILE A 450 -13.50 -16.05 -5.78
CA ILE A 450 -13.91 -16.41 -4.43
C ILE A 450 -14.75 -17.68 -4.50
N ILE A 451 -14.31 -18.71 -3.77
CA ILE A 451 -15.10 -19.93 -3.58
C ILE A 451 -15.54 -20.04 -2.13
N ALA A 452 -16.86 -19.95 -1.90
CA ALA A 452 -17.47 -20.05 -0.58
C ALA A 452 -17.67 -21.51 -0.14
N GLY A 453 -17.44 -21.76 1.15
CA GLY A 453 -17.40 -23.08 1.79
C GLY A 453 -18.57 -23.32 2.74
N SER A 454 -19.78 -22.90 2.36
CA SER A 454 -20.99 -22.83 3.23
C SER A 454 -20.92 -21.70 4.27
N ASN A 455 -20.47 -20.54 3.83
CA ASN A 455 -20.47 -19.30 4.60
C ASN A 455 -21.91 -18.83 4.87
N SER A 456 -22.11 -18.05 5.94
CA SER A 456 -23.43 -17.54 6.34
C SER A 456 -23.34 -16.11 6.89
N GLY A 457 -24.21 -15.21 6.45
CA GLY A 457 -24.18 -13.80 6.86
C GLY A 457 -22.97 -13.05 6.28
N GLY A 458 -22.69 -11.88 6.84
CA GLY A 458 -21.59 -11.02 6.41
C GLY A 458 -21.91 -10.19 5.16
N GLU A 459 -20.87 -9.58 4.61
CA GLU A 459 -21.02 -8.52 3.60
C GLU A 459 -19.87 -8.51 2.59
N ILE A 460 -20.18 -8.19 1.33
CA ILE A 460 -19.18 -7.75 0.35
C ILE A 460 -19.55 -6.34 -0.09
N ARG A 461 -18.73 -5.34 0.27
CA ARG A 461 -18.99 -3.93 -0.06
C ARG A 461 -17.83 -3.28 -0.80
N ASN A 462 -18.12 -2.33 -1.68
CA ASN A 462 -17.12 -1.60 -2.49
C ASN A 462 -15.97 -2.50 -2.99
N THR A 463 -16.29 -3.66 -3.56
CA THR A 463 -15.30 -4.69 -3.89
C THR A 463 -15.36 -5.06 -5.37
N LEU A 464 -14.19 -5.21 -6.00
CA LEU A 464 -14.03 -5.65 -7.37
C LEU A 464 -13.59 -7.12 -7.42
N VAL A 465 -14.42 -7.98 -8.03
CA VAL A 465 -14.07 -9.39 -8.29
C VAL A 465 -14.04 -9.66 -9.79
N VAL A 466 -12.86 -9.94 -10.33
CA VAL A 466 -12.62 -10.03 -11.78
C VAL A 466 -12.27 -11.45 -12.20
N GLY A 467 -13.08 -12.04 -13.07
CA GLY A 467 -12.92 -13.39 -13.59
C GLY A 467 -12.67 -13.45 -15.10
N GLY A 468 -12.35 -14.64 -15.57
CA GLY A 468 -12.30 -14.97 -17.00
C GLY A 468 -11.36 -14.10 -17.83
N LYS A 469 -11.80 -13.78 -19.06
CA LYS A 469 -11.02 -12.99 -20.01
C LYS A 469 -10.77 -11.56 -19.53
N THR A 470 -11.67 -11.00 -18.73
CA THR A 470 -11.50 -9.65 -18.18
C THR A 470 -10.29 -9.61 -17.25
N SER A 471 -10.17 -10.60 -16.34
CA SER A 471 -9.00 -10.74 -15.47
C SER A 471 -7.71 -10.96 -16.27
N GLN A 472 -7.79 -11.73 -17.36
CA GLN A 472 -6.66 -12.01 -18.24
C GLN A 472 -6.11 -10.78 -19.00
N GLN A 473 -6.83 -9.67 -19.05
CA GLN A 473 -6.29 -8.43 -19.61
C GLN A 473 -5.11 -7.90 -18.79
N ARG A 474 -5.19 -8.04 -17.45
CA ARG A 474 -4.11 -7.69 -16.53
C ARG A 474 -3.17 -8.86 -16.30
N TYR A 475 -3.73 -10.04 -16.04
CA TYR A 475 -2.97 -11.23 -15.66
C TYR A 475 -3.10 -12.32 -16.72
N PRO A 476 -2.33 -12.26 -17.83
CA PRO A 476 -2.38 -13.30 -18.84
C PRO A 476 -1.90 -14.64 -18.27
N VAL A 477 -2.60 -15.72 -18.64
CA VAL A 477 -2.16 -17.08 -18.26
C VAL A 477 -0.84 -17.39 -18.96
N TYR A 478 0.16 -17.82 -18.18
CA TYR A 478 1.48 -18.18 -18.69
C TYR A 478 1.44 -19.38 -19.66
N ALA A 479 2.47 -19.51 -20.50
CA ALA A 479 2.62 -20.63 -21.41
C ALA A 479 2.73 -21.97 -20.63
N GLY A 480 1.82 -22.91 -20.92
CA GLY A 480 1.71 -24.18 -20.18
C GLY A 480 0.73 -24.16 -19.01
N GLY A 481 0.21 -22.99 -18.63
CA GLY A 481 -0.84 -22.86 -17.64
C GLY A 481 -2.20 -23.40 -18.10
N GLN A 482 -3.05 -23.71 -17.12
CA GLN A 482 -4.43 -24.11 -17.35
C GLN A 482 -5.22 -22.95 -17.99
N PRO A 483 -5.83 -23.13 -19.18
CA PRO A 483 -6.65 -22.08 -19.78
C PRO A 483 -7.83 -21.70 -18.89
N VAL A 484 -7.99 -20.41 -18.62
CA VAL A 484 -9.22 -19.88 -18.00
C VAL A 484 -10.18 -19.51 -19.13
N THR A 485 -11.11 -20.42 -19.42
CA THR A 485 -12.10 -20.26 -20.50
C THR A 485 -13.47 -19.79 -20.02
N ALA A 486 -13.74 -19.94 -18.72
CA ALA A 486 -14.95 -19.49 -18.06
C ALA A 486 -14.69 -18.22 -17.25
N ALA A 487 -15.73 -17.41 -17.05
CA ALA A 487 -15.66 -16.21 -16.22
C ALA A 487 -15.94 -16.53 -14.75
N ASN A 488 -15.16 -17.45 -14.18
CA ASN A 488 -15.32 -17.94 -12.82
C ASN A 488 -14.98 -16.85 -11.79
N SER A 489 -15.97 -16.33 -11.07
CA SER A 489 -15.80 -15.28 -10.06
C SER A 489 -16.27 -15.73 -8.67
N LEU A 490 -17.57 -15.62 -8.38
CA LEU A 490 -18.16 -16.04 -7.11
C LEU A 490 -18.77 -17.44 -7.23
N HIS A 491 -18.24 -18.41 -6.51
CA HIS A 491 -18.65 -19.81 -6.61
C HIS A 491 -18.79 -20.50 -5.25
N GLY A 492 -19.45 -21.66 -5.20
CA GLY A 492 -19.76 -22.35 -3.95
C GLY A 492 -21.07 -21.86 -3.35
N THR A 493 -21.18 -21.96 -2.02
CA THR A 493 -22.40 -21.64 -1.27
C THR A 493 -22.09 -20.62 -0.19
N TRP A 494 -22.80 -19.49 -0.23
CA TRP A 494 -22.78 -18.44 0.79
C TRP A 494 -24.22 -18.01 1.02
N SER A 495 -24.75 -18.22 2.23
CA SER A 495 -26.13 -17.82 2.56
C SER A 495 -26.18 -16.47 3.24
N ASP A 496 -27.26 -15.75 3.01
CA ASP A 496 -27.62 -14.52 3.72
C ASP A 496 -26.55 -13.41 3.63
N LEU A 497 -25.92 -13.28 2.46
CA LEU A 497 -24.88 -12.29 2.18
C LEU A 497 -25.50 -10.93 1.81
N ALA A 498 -25.04 -9.84 2.42
CA ALA A 498 -25.28 -8.50 1.90
C ALA A 498 -24.23 -8.14 0.83
N MET A 499 -24.64 -7.45 -0.23
CA MET A 499 -23.70 -6.95 -1.24
C MET A 499 -24.01 -5.52 -1.65
N GLU A 500 -23.04 -4.62 -1.46
CA GLU A 500 -23.21 -3.19 -1.71
C GLU A 500 -22.09 -2.65 -2.60
N THR A 501 -22.40 -1.70 -3.50
CA THR A 501 -21.43 -0.91 -4.29
C THR A 501 -20.33 -1.73 -4.98
N SER A 502 -20.60 -3.00 -5.29
CA SER A 502 -19.57 -3.96 -5.71
C SER A 502 -19.70 -4.37 -7.16
N THR A 503 -18.56 -4.69 -7.78
CA THR A 503 -18.49 -5.07 -9.20
C THR A 503 -18.01 -6.50 -9.36
N VAL A 504 -18.82 -7.35 -9.99
CA VAL A 504 -18.46 -8.74 -10.32
C VAL A 504 -18.34 -8.91 -11.84
N ALA A 505 -17.11 -8.80 -12.33
CA ALA A 505 -16.76 -9.11 -13.71
C ALA A 505 -16.60 -10.64 -13.90
N GLY A 506 -17.70 -11.37 -13.76
CA GLY A 506 -17.81 -12.78 -14.10
C GLY A 506 -19.11 -13.41 -13.57
N SER A 507 -19.07 -14.70 -13.27
CA SER A 507 -20.23 -15.49 -12.84
C SER A 507 -20.46 -15.37 -11.35
N VAL A 508 -21.74 -15.34 -10.97
CA VAL A 508 -22.19 -15.49 -9.59
C VAL A 508 -22.96 -16.81 -9.46
N SER A 509 -22.49 -17.72 -8.61
CA SER A 509 -23.13 -19.02 -8.35
C SER A 509 -24.56 -18.85 -7.85
N THR A 510 -25.48 -19.68 -8.35
CA THR A 510 -26.88 -19.70 -7.91
C THR A 510 -27.05 -20.07 -6.44
N SER A 511 -26.04 -20.69 -5.83
CA SER A 511 -26.04 -21.08 -4.42
C SER A 511 -25.56 -19.97 -3.47
N TYR A 512 -25.20 -18.80 -3.97
CA TYR A 512 -25.11 -17.60 -3.14
C TYR A 512 -26.53 -17.12 -2.86
N SER A 513 -26.98 -16.95 -1.63
CA SER A 513 -28.22 -16.20 -1.36
C SER A 513 -27.87 -14.83 -0.80
N PHE A 514 -28.63 -13.82 -1.23
CA PHE A 514 -28.41 -12.44 -0.84
C PHE A 514 -29.55 -11.97 0.04
N THR A 515 -29.25 -11.34 1.17
CA THR A 515 -30.23 -10.56 1.94
C THR A 515 -30.58 -9.29 1.16
N GLU A 516 -29.58 -8.67 0.56
CA GLU A 516 -29.70 -7.49 -0.30
C GLU A 516 -28.57 -7.42 -1.34
N VAL A 517 -28.86 -6.74 -2.44
CA VAL A 517 -27.89 -6.36 -3.47
C VAL A 517 -28.18 -4.91 -3.84
N GLU A 518 -27.35 -3.99 -3.35
CA GLU A 518 -27.51 -2.56 -3.54
C GLU A 518 -26.36 -2.00 -4.39
N SER A 519 -26.71 -1.15 -5.37
CA SER A 519 -25.76 -0.40 -6.20
C SER A 519 -24.61 -1.25 -6.77
N SER A 520 -24.88 -2.53 -7.02
CA SER A 520 -23.86 -3.53 -7.39
C SER A 520 -24.11 -4.06 -8.79
N GLU A 521 -23.01 -4.32 -9.50
CA GLU A 521 -23.03 -4.73 -10.89
C GLU A 521 -22.45 -6.14 -11.07
N SER A 522 -23.00 -6.90 -12.01
CA SER A 522 -22.42 -8.16 -12.44
C SER A 522 -22.46 -8.34 -13.94
N THR A 523 -21.55 -9.16 -14.47
CA THR A 523 -21.53 -9.48 -15.91
C THR A 523 -22.86 -10.03 -16.40
N LYS A 524 -23.62 -10.75 -15.57
CA LYS A 524 -24.94 -11.26 -15.96
C LYS A 524 -26.03 -10.20 -15.78
N GLY A 525 -25.98 -9.40 -14.72
CA GLY A 525 -26.97 -8.38 -14.39
C GLY A 525 -28.31 -8.97 -13.97
N ASP A 526 -28.28 -9.98 -13.11
CA ASP A 526 -29.46 -10.63 -12.55
C ASP A 526 -29.39 -10.69 -11.02
N ARG A 527 -30.46 -11.15 -10.36
CA ARG A 527 -30.49 -11.41 -8.90
C ARG A 527 -30.22 -10.18 -8.03
N GLY A 528 -30.67 -9.01 -8.49
CA GLY A 528 -30.48 -7.72 -7.82
C GLY A 528 -29.35 -6.88 -8.40
N PHE A 529 -28.39 -7.50 -9.11
CA PHE A 529 -27.30 -6.78 -9.76
C PHE A 529 -27.78 -6.06 -11.03
N SER A 530 -27.28 -4.84 -11.25
CA SER A 530 -27.32 -4.20 -12.56
C SER A 530 -26.31 -4.84 -13.52
N LYS A 531 -26.50 -4.59 -14.81
CA LYS A 531 -25.67 -5.17 -15.88
C LYS A 531 -24.37 -4.40 -16.01
N LEU A 532 -23.26 -5.07 -15.67
CA LEU A 532 -21.91 -4.56 -15.87
C LEU A 532 -21.58 -4.44 -17.37
N GLN A 533 -21.02 -3.30 -17.77
CA GLN A 533 -20.43 -3.14 -19.10
C GLN A 533 -19.06 -3.85 -19.18
N PRO A 534 -18.64 -4.32 -20.37
CA PRO A 534 -17.32 -4.92 -20.53
C PRO A 534 -16.22 -3.97 -20.07
N LEU A 535 -15.40 -4.42 -19.11
CA LEU A 535 -14.26 -3.66 -18.61
C LEU A 535 -13.03 -3.89 -19.49
N THR A 536 -12.30 -2.82 -19.76
CA THR A 536 -10.98 -2.79 -20.40
C THR A 536 -9.86 -2.89 -19.36
N LEU A 537 -8.60 -2.98 -19.79
CA LEU A 537 -7.46 -2.88 -18.88
C LEU A 537 -7.40 -1.51 -18.18
N ASP A 538 -7.72 -0.42 -18.89
CA ASP A 538 -7.69 0.92 -18.34
C ASP A 538 -8.75 1.09 -17.22
N ASP A 539 -9.95 0.55 -17.44
CA ASP A 539 -11.00 0.54 -16.40
C ASP A 539 -10.52 -0.23 -15.15
N LEU A 540 -9.86 -1.38 -15.35
CA LEU A 540 -9.30 -2.13 -14.23
C LEU A 540 -8.19 -1.34 -13.52
N ASP A 541 -7.38 -0.55 -14.24
CA ASP A 541 -6.27 0.25 -13.67
C ASP A 541 -6.81 1.42 -12.86
N GLU A 542 -7.94 1.99 -13.27
CA GLU A 542 -8.66 3.02 -12.52
C GLU A 542 -9.37 2.45 -11.29
N MET A 543 -10.13 1.36 -11.46
CA MET A 543 -10.93 0.76 -10.39
C MET A 543 -10.08 0.03 -9.36
N ALA A 544 -9.00 -0.63 -9.76
CA ALA A 544 -8.11 -1.37 -8.86
C ALA A 544 -6.65 -1.18 -9.27
N PRO A 545 -6.04 -0.02 -8.95
CA PRO A 545 -4.65 0.28 -9.26
C PRO A 545 -3.72 -0.81 -8.74
N VAL A 546 -2.69 -1.15 -9.53
CA VAL A 546 -1.70 -2.15 -9.12
C VAL A 546 -0.94 -1.63 -7.89
N PRO A 547 -0.86 -2.39 -6.78
CA PRO A 547 -0.17 -1.98 -5.57
C PRO A 547 1.34 -2.19 -5.73
N THR A 548 1.97 -1.39 -6.60
CA THR A 548 3.42 -1.39 -6.76
C THR A 548 4.11 -1.03 -5.45
N ALA A 549 5.37 -1.42 -5.26
CA ALA A 549 6.13 -1.06 -4.07
C ALA A 549 6.18 0.47 -3.85
N GLU A 550 6.27 1.26 -4.93
CA GLU A 550 6.21 2.73 -4.89
C GLU A 550 4.86 3.24 -4.41
N ARG A 551 3.75 2.70 -4.95
CA ARG A 551 2.40 3.06 -4.50
C ARG A 551 2.21 2.71 -3.03
N LEU A 552 2.58 1.51 -2.62
CA LEU A 552 2.44 1.04 -1.25
C LEU A 552 3.24 1.91 -0.27
N ALA A 553 4.48 2.25 -0.61
CA ALA A 553 5.28 3.18 0.19
C ALA A 553 4.65 4.58 0.29
N ALA A 554 3.97 5.05 -0.77
CA ALA A 554 3.31 6.35 -0.76
C ALA A 554 2.04 6.38 0.12
N ILE A 555 1.24 5.31 0.09
CA ILE A 555 -0.05 5.26 0.80
C ILE A 555 0.07 4.76 2.24
N TRP A 556 1.07 3.94 2.54
CA TRP A 556 1.28 3.42 3.90
C TRP A 556 2.17 4.34 4.75
N GLY A 557 2.93 5.25 4.12
CA GLY A 557 4.00 5.99 4.79
C GLY A 557 5.15 5.06 5.17
#